data_AF-A0A5D3E081-F1
#
_entry.id   AF-A0A5D3E081-F1
#
_cell.length_a   1.000
_cell.length_b   1.000
_cell.length_c   1.000
_cell.angle_alpha   90.00
_cell.angle_beta   90.00
_cell.angle_gamma   90.00
#
_symmetry.space_group_name_H-M   'P 1'
#
loop_
_entity.id
_entity.type
_entity.pdbx_description
1 polymer ?
#
loop_
_entity_poly.entity_id
_entity_poly.type
_entity_poly.pdbx_seq_one_letter_code
_entity_poly.pdbx_strand_id
1 'polypeptide(L)'
;MSNGDMFENNHDEIDFEFLGNIRGKEWRVQTNIYGNGSTNVGREERYGLWFDPAEDFHQYSILWTDSRIIFYVDEVPIREVKRTASMGGEFPSKPMTLYATIWDGSSWATNGGKYKVNYKYSPYIAEFSEFVLHGCTVDPIEQVFRKCDLTPQISEAAIPNNITTAKRTKMESFRRKHMTYSYCYDHLRYKIPPAECVLDPQEAKRLRKFDPVTFGKGRRHRAKHRHSSQAEFTSV
;
A
#
# COMPACT_ATOMS: atom_id res chain seq x y z
N MET A 1 8.55 -1.71 8.09
CA MET A 1 9.04 -2.73 9.05
C MET A 1 9.36 -3.98 8.25
N SER A 2 10.47 -4.67 8.52
CA SER A 2 10.88 -5.85 7.77
C SER A 2 11.73 -6.80 8.62
N ASN A 3 11.88 -8.05 8.21
CA ASN A 3 12.85 -9.01 8.75
C ASN A 3 13.68 -9.70 7.67
N GLY A 4 13.87 -9.03 6.52
CA GLY A 4 14.65 -9.56 5.40
C GLY A 4 16.12 -9.80 5.71
N ASP A 5 16.67 -9.16 6.73
CA ASP A 5 18.01 -9.42 7.26
C ASP A 5 18.13 -10.79 7.95
N MET A 6 17.04 -11.27 8.56
CA MET A 6 16.97 -12.60 9.20
C MET A 6 16.36 -13.68 8.28
N PHE A 7 15.44 -13.30 7.40
CA PHE A 7 14.63 -14.20 6.58
C PHE A 7 14.75 -13.88 5.08
N GLU A 8 15.96 -13.93 4.53
CA GLU A 8 16.29 -13.45 3.17
C GLU A 8 15.33 -13.92 2.05
N ASN A 9 14.83 -15.16 2.13
CA ASN A 9 14.00 -15.76 1.08
C ASN A 9 12.50 -15.80 1.38
N ASN A 10 12.11 -15.50 2.62
CA ASN A 10 10.73 -15.64 3.07
C ASN A 10 10.35 -14.58 4.10
N HIS A 11 10.82 -13.36 3.92
CA HIS A 11 10.62 -12.28 4.86
C HIS A 11 9.15 -11.84 4.96
N ASP A 12 8.87 -11.15 6.06
CA ASP A 12 7.64 -10.38 6.26
C ASP A 12 8.00 -8.90 6.19
N GLU A 13 7.07 -8.09 5.68
CA GLU A 13 7.26 -6.66 5.51
C GLU A 13 5.92 -5.91 5.56
N ILE A 14 5.94 -4.72 6.17
CA ILE A 14 4.79 -3.80 6.28
C ILE A 14 5.30 -2.39 6.01
N ASP A 15 4.76 -1.76 4.98
CA ASP A 15 5.37 -0.57 4.38
C ASP A 15 4.51 0.69 4.49
N PHE A 16 5.19 1.79 4.79
CA PHE A 16 4.79 3.15 4.46
C PHE A 16 5.87 3.71 3.52
N GLU A 17 5.50 4.06 2.30
CA GLU A 17 6.41 4.59 1.30
C GLU A 17 5.91 5.95 0.79
N PHE A 18 6.72 6.99 0.96
CA PHE A 18 6.43 8.32 0.43
C PHE A 18 7.01 8.44 -0.98
N LEU A 19 6.12 8.51 -1.96
CA LEU A 19 6.49 8.62 -3.35
C LEU A 19 6.66 10.10 -3.69
N GLY A 20 7.91 10.50 -3.91
CA GLY A 20 8.27 11.86 -4.34
C GLY A 20 7.58 12.26 -5.64
N ASN A 21 7.61 13.56 -5.95
CA ASN A 21 6.97 14.08 -7.15
C ASN A 21 7.76 15.21 -7.81
N ILE A 22 7.33 15.58 -9.01
CA ILE A 22 7.80 16.80 -9.68
C ILE A 22 7.21 18.05 -8.99
N ARG A 23 7.91 19.18 -9.12
CA ARG A 23 7.47 20.46 -8.54
C ARG A 23 6.02 20.79 -8.92
N GLY A 24 5.23 21.19 -7.93
CA GLY A 24 3.81 21.55 -8.10
C GLY A 24 2.86 20.36 -8.23
N LYS A 25 3.32 19.14 -7.90
CA LYS A 25 2.47 17.95 -7.79
C LYS A 25 2.55 17.39 -6.37
N GLU A 26 1.41 16.93 -5.88
CA GLU A 26 1.25 16.42 -4.52
C GLU A 26 2.00 15.10 -4.31
N TRP A 27 2.48 14.91 -3.08
CA TRP A 27 3.03 13.64 -2.61
C TRP A 27 1.98 12.53 -2.63
N ARG A 28 2.46 11.29 -2.70
CA ARG A 28 1.61 10.11 -2.51
C ARG A 28 2.21 9.21 -1.46
N VAL A 29 1.34 8.60 -0.67
CA VAL A 29 1.72 7.56 0.28
C VAL A 29 1.27 6.22 -0.29
N GLN A 30 2.19 5.26 -0.34
CA GLN A 30 1.90 3.87 -0.64
C GLN A 30 2.00 3.04 0.65
N THR A 31 1.07 2.12 0.82
CA THR A 31 1.13 1.08 1.85
C THR A 31 1.21 -0.28 1.18
N ASN A 32 1.95 -1.19 1.76
CA ASN A 32 2.10 -2.55 1.25
C ASN A 32 2.30 -3.54 2.39
N ILE A 33 2.05 -4.82 2.12
CA ILE A 33 2.35 -5.92 3.04
C ILE A 33 2.86 -7.13 2.28
N TYR A 34 3.85 -7.81 2.85
CA TYR A 34 4.34 -9.10 2.39
C TYR A 34 4.44 -10.04 3.57
N GLY A 35 3.96 -11.28 3.39
CA GLY A 35 4.12 -12.33 4.37
C GLY A 35 4.79 -13.54 3.74
N ASN A 36 5.74 -14.12 4.44
CA ASN A 36 6.44 -15.33 4.07
C ASN A 36 7.00 -15.30 2.62
N GLY A 37 7.60 -14.16 2.24
CA GLY A 37 8.20 -13.97 0.92
C GLY A 37 7.21 -13.80 -0.22
N SER A 38 5.96 -13.42 0.05
CA SER A 38 4.92 -13.21 -0.98
C SER A 38 5.15 -11.97 -1.88
N THR A 39 6.40 -11.65 -2.21
CA THR A 39 6.80 -10.44 -2.97
C THR A 39 6.28 -10.43 -4.41
N ASN A 40 5.93 -11.60 -4.94
CA ASN A 40 5.21 -11.75 -6.21
C ASN A 40 3.74 -11.26 -6.14
N VAL A 41 3.17 -11.15 -4.95
CA VAL A 41 1.81 -10.65 -4.70
C VAL A 41 1.88 -9.31 -3.98
N GLY A 42 2.08 -8.24 -4.74
CA GLY A 42 2.01 -6.87 -4.22
C GLY A 42 0.60 -6.51 -3.76
N ARG A 43 0.52 -5.89 -2.59
CA ARG A 43 -0.73 -5.48 -1.93
C ARG A 43 -0.74 -3.96 -1.77
N GLU A 44 -0.36 -3.25 -2.82
CA GLU A 44 -0.20 -1.82 -2.77
C GLU A 44 -1.56 -1.12 -2.72
N GLU A 45 -1.71 -0.18 -1.79
CA GLU A 45 -2.72 0.88 -1.87
C GLU A 45 -2.01 2.23 -1.85
N ARG A 46 -2.45 3.16 -2.72
CA ARG A 46 -1.86 4.50 -2.83
C ARG A 46 -2.87 5.59 -2.53
N TYR A 47 -2.42 6.60 -1.82
CA TYR A 47 -3.23 7.68 -1.28
C TYR A 47 -2.62 9.04 -1.55
N GLY A 48 -3.46 10.04 -1.82
CA GLY A 48 -3.14 11.43 -1.51
C GLY A 48 -3.32 11.72 -0.02
N LEU A 49 -2.96 12.92 0.41
CA LEU A 49 -3.14 13.40 1.78
C LEU A 49 -4.02 14.67 1.79
N TRP A 50 -4.52 15.07 2.97
CA TRP A 50 -5.30 16.30 3.13
C TRP A 50 -4.45 17.50 3.59
N PHE A 51 -3.13 17.35 3.52
CA PHE A 51 -2.09 18.31 3.88
C PHE A 51 -0.86 18.05 2.99
N ASP A 52 0.09 18.98 3.00
CA ASP A 52 1.41 18.78 2.39
C ASP A 52 2.35 18.14 3.42
N PRO A 53 2.78 16.88 3.25
CA PRO A 53 3.63 16.19 4.21
C PRO A 53 5.07 16.75 4.28
N ALA A 54 5.43 17.73 3.44
CA ALA A 54 6.73 18.39 3.48
C ALA A 54 6.74 19.70 4.27
N GLU A 55 5.58 20.21 4.69
CA GLU A 55 5.48 21.52 5.38
C GLU A 55 5.50 21.41 6.91
N ASP A 56 5.09 20.26 7.48
CA ASP A 56 5.10 20.04 8.93
C ASP A 56 5.22 18.53 9.25
N PHE A 57 5.52 18.22 10.52
CA PHE A 57 5.50 16.85 11.04
C PHE A 57 4.06 16.32 11.15
N HIS A 58 3.89 15.07 10.75
CA HIS A 58 2.63 14.33 10.87
C HIS A 58 2.88 12.94 11.47
N GLN A 59 1.87 12.41 12.15
CA GLN A 59 1.99 11.11 12.79
C GLN A 59 1.64 9.98 11.83
N TYR A 60 2.61 9.14 11.51
CA TYR A 60 2.41 7.89 10.75
C TYR A 60 2.58 6.70 11.68
N SER A 61 1.58 5.82 11.73
CA SER A 61 1.61 4.70 12.68
C SER A 61 1.07 3.41 12.09
N ILE A 62 1.65 2.29 12.52
CA ILE A 62 1.23 0.94 12.17
C ILE A 62 0.80 0.25 13.46
N LEU A 63 -0.45 -0.20 13.53
CA LEU A 63 -0.89 -1.18 14.51
C LEU A 63 -0.82 -2.57 13.87
N TRP A 64 0.03 -3.45 14.38
CA TRP A 64 0.16 -4.82 13.92
C TRP A 64 -0.11 -5.81 15.06
N THR A 65 -1.01 -6.75 14.79
CA THR A 65 -1.44 -7.82 15.71
C THR A 65 -1.51 -9.13 14.94
N ASP A 66 -1.76 -10.24 15.64
CA ASP A 66 -1.91 -11.58 15.06
C ASP A 66 -3.08 -11.73 14.06
N SER A 67 -4.02 -10.79 14.10
CA SER A 67 -5.31 -10.85 13.41
C SER A 67 -5.55 -9.68 12.46
N ARG A 68 -4.76 -8.60 12.53
CA ARG A 68 -4.90 -7.44 11.65
C ARG A 68 -3.70 -6.50 11.65
N ILE A 69 -3.64 -5.69 10.59
CA ILE A 69 -2.74 -4.54 10.43
C ILE A 69 -3.60 -3.31 10.16
N ILE A 70 -3.34 -2.20 10.83
CA ILE A 70 -3.99 -0.91 10.56
C ILE A 70 -2.93 0.17 10.37
N PHE A 71 -3.04 0.89 9.27
CA PHE A 71 -2.21 2.05 8.95
C PHE A 71 -2.94 3.33 9.36
N TYR A 72 -2.26 4.25 10.02
CA TYR A 72 -2.79 5.53 10.48
C TYR A 72 -1.99 6.71 9.95
N VAL A 73 -2.69 7.82 9.72
CA VAL A 73 -2.14 9.16 9.51
C VAL A 73 -2.90 10.11 10.44
N ASP A 74 -2.22 10.77 11.36
CA ASP A 74 -2.81 11.66 12.41
C ASP A 74 -4.03 11.02 13.10
N GLU A 75 -3.85 9.82 13.64
CA GLU A 75 -4.89 8.98 14.27
C GLU A 75 -6.07 8.55 13.36
N VAL A 76 -6.10 8.98 12.09
CA VAL A 76 -7.08 8.54 11.09
C VAL A 76 -6.61 7.23 10.48
N PRO A 77 -7.35 6.12 10.65
CA PRO A 77 -7.02 4.90 9.95
C PRO A 77 -7.24 5.11 8.45
N ILE A 78 -6.26 4.71 7.65
CA ILE A 78 -6.32 4.85 6.19
C ILE A 78 -6.53 3.49 5.50
N ARG A 79 -6.12 2.41 6.16
CA ARG A 79 -6.19 1.03 5.67
C ARG A 79 -6.26 0.06 6.83
N GLU A 80 -7.15 -0.93 6.73
CA GLU A 80 -7.23 -2.09 7.62
C GLU A 80 -7.03 -3.35 6.77
N VAL A 81 -6.08 -4.19 7.14
CA VAL A 81 -5.90 -5.54 6.59
C VAL A 81 -6.24 -6.53 7.69
N LYS A 82 -7.29 -7.31 7.51
CA LYS A 82 -7.66 -8.39 8.43
C LYS A 82 -7.02 -9.69 7.95
N ARG A 83 -6.41 -10.43 8.87
CA ARG A 83 -5.94 -11.78 8.59
C ARG A 83 -7.15 -12.68 8.31
N THR A 84 -7.14 -13.33 7.16
CA THR A 84 -8.10 -14.39 6.82
C THR A 84 -7.40 -15.74 6.77
N ALA A 85 -8.14 -16.83 6.89
CA ALA A 85 -7.59 -18.17 6.70
C ALA A 85 -6.99 -18.35 5.29
N SER A 86 -7.57 -17.69 4.28
CA SER A 86 -7.12 -17.75 2.89
C SER A 86 -5.78 -17.06 2.63
N MET A 87 -5.37 -16.10 3.47
CA MET A 87 -4.04 -15.49 3.36
C MET A 87 -2.92 -16.47 3.70
N GLY A 88 -3.19 -17.51 4.50
CA GLY A 88 -2.16 -18.46 4.90
C GLY A 88 -0.93 -17.78 5.51
N GLY A 89 0.24 -18.02 4.90
CA GLY A 89 1.52 -17.38 5.28
C GLY A 89 1.73 -15.97 4.74
N GLU A 90 0.85 -15.47 3.86
CA GLU A 90 0.97 -14.14 3.23
C GLU A 90 0.57 -13.00 4.17
N PHE A 91 0.07 -13.30 5.38
CA PHE A 91 -0.07 -12.32 6.45
C PHE A 91 1.19 -12.30 7.34
N PRO A 92 1.82 -11.13 7.56
CA PRO A 92 2.99 -10.99 8.43
C PRO A 92 2.80 -11.60 9.82
N SER A 93 3.69 -12.51 10.22
CA SER A 93 3.58 -13.28 11.47
C SER A 93 4.91 -13.57 12.17
N LYS A 94 6.05 -13.23 11.56
CA LYS A 94 7.39 -13.33 12.15
C LYS A 94 7.80 -11.97 12.73
N PRO A 95 8.61 -11.93 13.81
CA PRO A 95 9.11 -10.66 14.36
C PRO A 95 9.83 -9.82 13.30
N MET A 96 9.72 -8.50 13.41
CA MET A 96 10.27 -7.54 12.44
C MET A 96 10.99 -6.39 13.15
N THR A 97 11.95 -5.81 12.45
CA THR A 97 12.66 -4.59 12.81
C THR A 97 12.02 -3.39 12.12
N LEU A 98 11.98 -2.24 12.81
CA LEU A 98 11.59 -0.98 12.20
C LEU A 98 12.75 -0.42 11.38
N TYR A 99 12.50 -0.14 10.11
CA TYR A 99 13.44 0.53 9.21
C TYR A 99 12.83 1.85 8.74
N ALA A 100 13.68 2.86 8.61
CA ALA A 100 13.38 4.12 7.94
C ALA A 100 14.55 4.42 6.98
N THR A 101 14.25 4.57 5.70
CA THR A 101 15.27 4.77 4.65
C THR A 101 14.82 5.84 3.67
N ILE A 102 15.79 6.53 3.07
CA ILE A 102 15.61 7.37 1.89
C ILE A 102 16.46 6.79 0.77
N TRP A 103 15.87 6.53 -0.40
CA TRP A 103 16.55 5.83 -1.49
C TRP A 103 15.97 6.21 -2.87
N ASP A 104 16.72 5.89 -3.92
CA ASP A 104 16.36 6.22 -5.31
C ASP A 104 15.41 5.19 -5.92
N GLY A 105 14.11 5.50 -5.92
CA GLY A 105 13.05 4.71 -6.56
C GLY A 105 12.79 5.04 -8.03
N SER A 106 13.74 5.62 -8.78
CA SER A 106 13.51 6.20 -10.13
C SER A 106 12.88 5.25 -11.16
N SER A 107 13.03 3.93 -11.00
CA SER A 107 12.44 2.96 -11.94
C SER A 107 10.92 2.86 -11.83
N TRP A 108 10.30 3.32 -10.74
CA TRP A 108 8.86 3.12 -10.50
C TRP A 108 8.15 4.25 -9.73
N ALA A 109 8.83 4.95 -8.82
CA ALA A 109 8.20 5.79 -7.79
C ALA A 109 7.35 6.95 -8.38
N THR A 110 7.92 7.74 -9.28
CA THR A 110 7.24 8.94 -9.80
C THR A 110 6.59 8.67 -11.15
N ASN A 111 5.26 8.54 -11.13
CA ASN A 111 4.42 8.28 -12.32
C ASN A 111 4.85 7.01 -13.09
N GLY A 112 5.06 5.91 -12.35
CA GLY A 112 5.49 4.64 -12.92
C GLY A 112 6.91 4.68 -13.50
N GLY A 113 7.80 5.50 -12.91
CA GLY A 113 9.18 5.66 -13.35
C GLY A 113 9.39 6.63 -14.52
N LYS A 114 8.33 7.32 -14.98
CA LYS A 114 8.45 8.33 -16.05
C LYS A 114 9.37 9.48 -15.66
N TYR A 115 9.32 9.91 -14.40
CA TYR A 115 10.18 10.98 -13.88
C TYR A 115 11.21 10.37 -12.95
N LYS A 116 12.49 10.57 -13.27
CA LYS A 116 13.62 10.10 -12.49
C LYS A 116 14.10 11.17 -11.54
N VAL A 117 14.82 10.76 -10.50
CA VAL A 117 15.50 11.67 -9.58
C VAL A 117 16.45 12.60 -10.36
N ASN A 118 16.55 13.85 -9.91
CA ASN A 118 17.48 14.81 -10.47
C ASN A 118 18.40 15.32 -9.36
N TYR A 119 19.55 14.67 -9.22
CA TYR A 119 20.54 14.96 -8.18
C TYR A 119 21.08 16.41 -8.16
N LYS A 120 20.76 17.25 -9.16
CA LYS A 120 21.00 18.70 -9.06
C LYS A 120 20.18 19.38 -7.95
N TYR A 121 19.09 18.76 -7.50
CA TYR A 121 18.28 19.22 -6.37
C TYR A 121 18.69 18.58 -5.04
N SER A 122 19.81 17.85 -5.00
CA SER A 122 20.33 17.29 -3.75
C SER A 122 20.82 18.40 -2.79
N PRO A 123 20.82 18.16 -1.47
CA PRO A 123 20.38 16.94 -0.78
C PRO A 123 18.85 16.76 -0.73
N TYR A 124 18.40 15.50 -0.76
CA TYR A 124 17.03 15.13 -0.42
C TYR A 124 16.98 14.77 1.07
N ILE A 125 16.13 15.44 1.83
CA ILE A 125 16.09 15.34 3.30
C ILE A 125 14.74 14.78 3.72
N ALA A 126 14.77 13.83 4.65
CA ALA A 126 13.60 13.34 5.36
C ALA A 126 13.89 13.45 6.86
N GLU A 127 13.01 14.12 7.59
CA GLU A 127 13.15 14.36 9.03
C GLU A 127 12.16 13.49 9.80
N PHE A 128 12.60 12.99 10.95
CA PHE A 128 11.82 12.11 11.81
C PHE A 128 11.96 12.57 13.26
N SER A 129 10.86 12.58 13.99
CA SER A 129 10.80 12.97 15.40
C SER A 129 9.82 12.07 16.15
N GLU A 130 9.84 12.14 17.49
CA GLU A 130 8.86 11.47 18.37
C GLU A 130 8.66 9.97 18.08
N PHE A 131 9.78 9.22 18.01
CA PHE A 131 9.72 7.78 17.79
C PHE A 131 9.04 7.05 18.96
N VAL A 132 7.95 6.37 18.64
CA VAL A 132 7.19 5.55 19.58
C VAL A 132 7.20 4.10 19.11
N LEU A 133 7.74 3.21 19.94
CA LEU A 133 7.71 1.77 19.73
C LEU A 133 7.04 1.10 20.94
N HIS A 134 5.79 0.68 20.75
CA HIS A 134 5.06 -0.14 21.71
C HIS A 134 4.75 -1.49 21.07
N GLY A 135 5.40 -2.54 21.56
CA GLY A 135 5.21 -3.89 21.04
C GLY A 135 5.95 -4.91 21.90
N CYS A 136 5.84 -6.18 21.52
CA CYS A 136 6.56 -7.25 22.19
C CYS A 136 7.94 -7.38 21.56
N THR A 137 8.97 -7.06 22.33
CA THR A 137 10.35 -7.29 21.92
C THR A 137 10.64 -8.78 21.93
N VAL A 138 11.28 -9.27 20.86
CA VAL A 138 11.81 -10.64 20.79
C VAL A 138 13.32 -10.52 20.79
N ASP A 139 14.00 -11.33 21.60
CA ASP A 139 15.44 -11.47 21.51
C ASP A 139 15.77 -12.32 20.26
N PRO A 140 16.53 -11.80 19.28
CA PRO A 140 16.91 -12.55 18.09
C PRO A 140 17.67 -13.85 18.39
N ILE A 141 18.31 -13.94 19.57
CA ILE A 141 19.07 -15.10 20.04
C ILE A 141 18.13 -16.19 20.57
N GLU A 142 17.03 -15.80 21.20
CA GLU A 142 16.00 -16.74 21.65
C GLU A 142 15.14 -17.18 20.45
N GLN A 143 15.54 -18.25 19.76
CA GLN A 143 14.79 -18.86 18.64
C GLN A 143 13.37 -19.36 19.01
N VAL A 144 12.92 -19.12 20.25
CA VAL A 144 11.58 -19.44 20.74
C VAL A 144 10.74 -18.17 20.70
N PHE A 145 9.97 -18.01 19.62
CA PHE A 145 8.98 -16.94 19.49
C PHE A 145 7.86 -17.15 20.52
N ARG A 146 7.99 -16.54 21.71
CA ARG A 146 6.90 -16.50 22.69
C ARG A 146 5.76 -15.66 22.11
N LYS A 147 4.54 -16.17 22.21
CA LYS A 147 3.35 -15.35 21.90
C LYS A 147 3.37 -14.11 22.79
N CYS A 148 3.08 -12.96 22.17
CA CYS A 148 2.91 -11.66 22.81
C CYS A 148 1.95 -11.64 24.00
N ASP A 149 1.11 -12.66 24.15
CA ASP A 149 0.00 -12.74 25.10
C ASP A 149 0.41 -12.84 26.59
N LEU A 150 1.72 -12.95 26.91
CA LEU A 150 2.18 -13.31 28.25
C LEU A 150 2.95 -12.23 29.01
N THR A 151 2.99 -10.97 28.54
CA THR A 151 3.63 -9.89 29.31
C THR A 151 2.62 -9.17 30.22
N PRO A 152 2.74 -9.24 31.56
CA PRO A 152 1.85 -8.55 32.50
C PRO A 152 2.00 -7.02 32.48
N GLN A 153 2.89 -6.48 31.66
CA GLN A 153 3.25 -5.06 31.61
C GLN A 153 2.43 -4.24 30.59
N ILE A 154 1.59 -4.89 29.77
CA ILE A 154 0.56 -4.17 28.99
C ILE A 154 -0.69 -4.08 29.88
N SER A 155 -0.61 -3.25 30.91
CA SER A 155 -1.76 -2.87 31.71
C SER A 155 -2.77 -2.12 30.82
N GLU A 156 -3.93 -2.73 30.59
CA GLU A 156 -5.23 -2.04 30.48
C GLU A 156 -5.41 -0.93 29.44
N ALA A 157 -4.88 -1.12 28.24
CA ALA A 157 -5.62 -0.71 27.05
C ALA A 157 -5.70 -1.92 26.14
N ALA A 158 -6.66 -2.82 26.41
CA ALA A 158 -6.96 -3.94 25.54
C ALA A 158 -7.05 -3.39 24.10
N ILE A 159 -6.07 -3.70 23.25
CA ILE A 159 -6.05 -3.25 21.86
C ILE A 159 -7.40 -3.71 21.29
N PRO A 160 -8.36 -2.81 20.99
CA PRO A 160 -9.73 -3.25 20.79
C PRO A 160 -9.78 -4.16 19.58
N ASN A 161 -10.22 -5.42 19.72
CA ASN A 161 -10.18 -6.42 18.64
C ASN A 161 -10.76 -5.92 17.30
N ASN A 162 -11.65 -4.93 17.35
CA ASN A 162 -12.20 -4.26 16.18
C ASN A 162 -11.95 -2.74 16.20
N ILE A 163 -11.68 -2.17 15.03
CA ILE A 163 -11.76 -0.73 14.81
C ILE A 163 -13.17 -0.25 15.16
N THR A 164 -13.25 0.84 15.93
CA THR A 164 -14.53 1.42 16.33
C THR A 164 -15.31 1.91 15.11
N THR A 165 -16.65 1.97 15.19
CA THR A 165 -17.50 2.49 14.11
C THR A 165 -17.07 3.89 13.68
N ALA A 166 -16.75 4.77 14.63
CA ALA A 166 -16.28 6.13 14.35
C ALA A 166 -14.96 6.14 13.55
N LYS A 167 -13.98 5.32 13.95
CA LYS A 167 -12.72 5.17 13.22
C LYS A 167 -12.95 4.57 11.82
N ARG A 168 -13.83 3.58 11.69
CA ARG A 168 -14.20 2.99 10.39
C ARG A 168 -14.82 4.02 9.44
N THR A 169 -15.76 4.84 9.93
CA THR A 169 -16.36 5.91 9.13
C THR A 169 -15.33 6.96 8.70
N LYS A 170 -14.37 7.32 9.57
CA LYS A 170 -13.26 8.20 9.19
C LYS A 170 -12.40 7.58 8.08
N MET A 171 -12.06 6.30 8.20
CA MET A 171 -11.31 5.56 7.18
C MET A 171 -12.04 5.52 5.84
N GLU A 172 -13.33 5.18 5.83
CA GLU A 172 -14.15 5.18 4.62
C GLU A 172 -14.23 6.56 3.96
N SER A 173 -14.37 7.62 4.77
CA SER A 173 -14.34 9.01 4.29
C SER A 173 -12.99 9.38 3.68
N PHE A 174 -11.89 9.00 4.33
CA PHE A 174 -10.54 9.19 3.81
C PHE A 174 -10.35 8.44 2.48
N ARG A 175 -10.60 7.13 2.46
CA ARG A 175 -10.46 6.27 1.27
C ARG A 175 -11.25 6.80 0.09
N ARG A 176 -12.50 7.22 0.32
CA ARG A 176 -13.37 7.81 -0.72
C ARG A 176 -12.77 9.06 -1.36
N LYS A 177 -12.07 9.89 -0.59
CA LYS A 177 -11.50 11.15 -1.08
C LYS A 177 -10.10 10.97 -1.67
N HIS A 178 -9.26 10.16 -1.02
CA HIS A 178 -7.81 10.19 -1.22
C HIS A 178 -7.23 8.93 -1.84
N MET A 179 -7.93 7.79 -1.85
CA MET A 179 -7.35 6.56 -2.42
C MET A 179 -7.34 6.59 -3.95
N THR A 180 -6.15 6.50 -4.54
CA THR A 180 -5.92 6.57 -5.98
C THR A 180 -5.60 5.23 -6.63
N TYR A 181 -5.12 4.25 -5.84
CA TYR A 181 -4.84 2.90 -6.32
C TYR A 181 -5.13 1.88 -5.22
N SER A 182 -5.66 0.72 -5.61
CA SER A 182 -5.76 -0.45 -4.74
C SER A 182 -5.64 -1.71 -5.58
N TYR A 183 -4.73 -2.60 -5.18
CA TYR A 183 -4.44 -3.87 -5.84
C TYR A 183 -5.69 -4.76 -6.00
N CYS A 184 -6.65 -4.68 -5.06
CA CYS A 184 -7.90 -5.45 -5.10
C CYS A 184 -8.78 -5.18 -6.33
N TYR A 185 -8.63 -4.00 -6.95
CA TYR A 185 -9.41 -3.60 -8.12
C TYR A 185 -8.58 -3.64 -9.42
N ASP A 186 -7.28 -3.93 -9.33
CA ASP A 186 -6.38 -3.99 -10.48
C ASP A 186 -6.56 -5.33 -11.23
N HIS A 187 -7.53 -5.35 -12.15
CA HIS A 187 -7.82 -6.51 -12.97
C HIS A 187 -6.79 -6.78 -14.06
N LEU A 188 -5.87 -5.84 -14.32
CA LEU A 188 -4.75 -6.05 -15.24
C LEU A 188 -3.68 -6.92 -14.56
N ARG A 189 -3.40 -6.65 -13.29
CA ARG A 189 -2.45 -7.42 -12.48
C ARG A 189 -3.07 -8.72 -11.95
N TYR A 190 -4.28 -8.63 -11.38
CA TYR A 190 -4.98 -9.74 -10.76
C TYR A 190 -6.29 -10.04 -11.49
N LYS A 191 -6.24 -11.00 -12.42
CA LYS A 191 -7.45 -11.47 -13.15
C LYS A 191 -8.56 -11.89 -12.18
N ILE A 192 -8.18 -12.51 -11.07
CA ILE A 192 -9.02 -12.80 -9.92
C ILE A 192 -8.39 -12.05 -8.74
N PRO A 193 -9.13 -11.14 -8.08
CA PRO A 193 -8.62 -10.44 -6.90
C PRO A 193 -8.17 -11.43 -5.81
N PRO A 194 -7.08 -11.13 -5.08
CA PRO A 194 -6.68 -11.92 -3.92
C PRO A 194 -7.82 -12.15 -2.93
N ALA A 195 -7.84 -13.31 -2.26
CA ALA A 195 -9.00 -13.78 -1.52
C ALA A 195 -9.33 -12.94 -0.27
N GLU A 196 -8.39 -12.13 0.21
CA GLU A 196 -8.60 -11.18 1.30
C GLU A 196 -9.32 -9.90 0.87
N CYS A 197 -9.44 -9.64 -0.44
CA CYS A 197 -10.05 -8.44 -0.97
C CYS A 197 -11.57 -8.41 -0.72
N VAL A 198 -12.02 -7.34 -0.06
CA VAL A 198 -13.45 -7.03 0.12
C VAL A 198 -13.84 -5.93 -0.86
N LEU A 199 -14.52 -6.31 -1.95
CA LEU A 199 -14.85 -5.38 -3.02
C LEU A 199 -16.11 -4.57 -2.72
N ASP A 200 -15.96 -3.26 -2.56
CA ASP A 200 -17.06 -2.28 -2.60
C ASP A 200 -17.33 -1.82 -4.06
N PRO A 201 -18.56 -2.02 -4.59
CA PRO A 201 -18.96 -1.52 -5.91
C PRO A 201 -18.84 0.00 -6.10
N GLN A 202 -19.05 0.79 -5.04
CA GLN A 202 -18.93 2.25 -5.11
C GLN A 202 -17.46 2.68 -5.25
N GLU A 203 -16.57 2.05 -4.48
CA GLU A 203 -15.12 2.23 -4.58
C GLU A 203 -14.61 1.82 -5.97
N ALA A 204 -15.06 0.66 -6.49
CA ALA A 204 -14.74 0.22 -7.86
C ALA A 204 -15.15 1.26 -8.92
N LYS A 205 -16.38 1.80 -8.82
CA LYS A 205 -16.89 2.82 -9.74
C LYS A 205 -16.04 4.10 -9.69
N ARG A 206 -15.62 4.51 -8.50
CA ARG A 206 -14.80 5.70 -8.27
C ARG A 206 -13.39 5.52 -8.84
N LEU A 207 -12.71 4.42 -8.50
CA LEU A 207 -11.39 4.10 -9.03
C LEU A 207 -11.40 4.01 -10.55
N ARG A 208 -12.42 3.36 -11.15
CA ARG A 208 -12.59 3.32 -12.61
C ARG A 208 -12.79 4.68 -13.27
N LYS A 209 -13.41 5.65 -12.58
CA LYS A 209 -13.52 7.02 -13.09
C LYS A 209 -12.17 7.74 -13.02
N PHE A 210 -11.38 7.46 -11.99
CA PHE A 210 -10.06 8.04 -11.78
C PHE A 210 -9.02 7.50 -12.78
N ASP A 211 -8.92 6.17 -12.90
CA ASP A 211 -8.05 5.48 -13.84
C ASP A 211 -8.81 4.37 -14.58
N PRO A 212 -9.44 4.69 -15.73
CA PRO A 212 -10.17 3.72 -16.53
C PRO A 212 -9.29 2.65 -17.19
N VAL A 213 -7.97 2.85 -17.24
CA VAL A 213 -7.05 1.89 -17.86
C VAL A 213 -6.80 0.76 -16.89
N THR A 214 -6.38 1.09 -15.67
CA THR A 214 -6.06 0.12 -14.61
C THR A 214 -7.31 -0.57 -14.08
N PHE A 215 -8.38 0.18 -13.82
CA PHE A 215 -9.60 -0.33 -13.16
C PHE A 215 -10.77 -0.56 -14.12
N GLY A 216 -10.58 -0.36 -15.42
CA GLY A 216 -11.59 -0.60 -16.43
C GLY A 216 -11.56 -2.01 -16.99
N LYS A 217 -12.65 -2.40 -17.66
CA LYS A 217 -12.61 -3.54 -18.57
C LYS A 217 -11.87 -3.04 -19.81
N GLY A 218 -10.61 -3.45 -19.96
CA GLY A 218 -9.71 -2.98 -21.03
C GLY A 218 -10.46 -2.77 -22.35
N ARG A 219 -10.25 -1.60 -22.98
CA ARG A 219 -10.86 -1.32 -24.28
C ARG A 219 -10.43 -2.42 -25.25
N ARG A 220 -11.35 -3.32 -25.62
CA ARG A 220 -11.23 -4.03 -26.90
C ARG A 220 -11.13 -2.94 -27.95
N HIS A 221 -9.97 -2.78 -28.57
CA HIS A 221 -9.84 -2.01 -29.79
C HIS A 221 -10.81 -2.62 -30.79
N ARG A 222 -11.96 -1.96 -30.99
CA ARG A 222 -12.88 -2.30 -32.06
C ARG A 222 -12.15 -1.91 -33.34
N ALA A 223 -11.50 -2.87 -33.97
CA ALA A 223 -10.87 -2.67 -35.27
C ALA A 223 -11.95 -2.09 -36.19
N LYS A 224 -11.75 -0.85 -36.65
CA LYS A 224 -12.56 -0.29 -37.73
C LYS A 224 -12.21 -1.11 -38.97
N HIS A 225 -13.09 -2.03 -39.35
CA HIS A 225 -13.07 -2.59 -40.70
C HIS A 225 -13.23 -1.42 -41.67
N ARG A 226 -12.13 -1.03 -42.32
CA ARG A 226 -12.17 -0.18 -43.51
C ARG A 226 -12.76 -1.02 -44.62
N HIS A 227 -13.97 -0.70 -45.05
CA HIS A 227 -14.49 -1.14 -46.34
C HIS A 227 -13.58 -0.55 -47.43
N SER A 228 -12.89 -1.43 -48.16
CA SER A 228 -12.23 -1.09 -49.41
C SER A 228 -13.31 -1.08 -50.51
N SER A 229 -13.63 0.10 -51.02
CA SER A 229 -14.31 0.23 -52.31
C SER A 229 -13.26 0.14 -53.41
N GLN A 230 -13.26 -0.94 -54.17
CA GLN A 230 -12.48 -1.04 -55.42
C GLN A 230 -13.02 -0.01 -56.41
N ALA A 231 -12.14 0.88 -56.88
CA ALA A 231 -12.38 1.68 -58.07
C ALA A 231 -11.71 0.96 -59.24
N GLU A 232 -12.52 0.56 -60.23
CA GLU A 232 -12.05 0.02 -61.51
C GLU A 232 -11.34 1.12 -62.30
N PHE A 233 -10.13 0.81 -62.77
CA PHE A 233 -9.40 1.62 -63.73
C PHE A 233 -9.73 1.13 -65.15
N THR A 234 -10.34 1.99 -65.96
CA THR A 234 -10.39 1.84 -67.42
C THR A 234 -9.09 2.39 -68.02
N SER A 235 -8.33 1.53 -68.72
CA SER A 235 -7.19 1.92 -69.57
C SER A 235 -7.64 2.14 -71.02
N VAL A 236 -7.05 3.15 -71.65
CA VAL A 236 -7.02 3.37 -73.12
C VAL A 236 -6.14 2.32 -73.76
#